data_AF-V5B8E4-F1
#
_entry.id   AF-V5B8E4-F1
#
_cell.length_a   1.000
_cell.length_b   1.000
_cell.length_c   1.000
_cell.angle_alpha   90.00
_cell.angle_beta   90.00
_cell.angle_gamma   90.00
#
_symmetry.space_group_name_H-M   'P 1'
#
loop_
_entity.id
_entity.type
_entity.pdbx_description
1 polymer ?
#
loop_
_entity_poly.entity_id
_entity_poly.type
_entity_poly.pdbx_seq_one_letter_code
_entity_poly.pdbx_strand_id
1 'polypeptide(L)'
;MRVQRDIACHHCTLLVKSCRERLSAYLQPEGQYVFFTTSSIGSVRSSVTTLQMAGVLPGGYCSDENINGEDVVHYTQRSLADFFVRHVGVITAHSAPWGIDPSIFLSKRNEATKRSEEKTLNPSNESVFLLDVVGALRENTRIVDGEGRRPAAGSSKTVLEEVDRLRSADWMFSMPKFTTCVAVTAKDLLAWENDTIGRSCVPPGVVTYLMQGRTRFDISTVVESRHIAKLTACWAENAARDVDEMWCAAILRALLEGVRVDDPTVDVSEENAVLVAALQLECRSLMDGMPLSAREENIACDENGSSSLDEQSALLLFMRAVLSVWRVKNVFIPVISQ
;
A
#
# COMPACT_ATOMS: atom_id res chain seq x y z
N MET A 1 -15.68 2.57 -14.98
CA MET A 1 -15.74 2.15 -16.41
C MET A 1 -14.70 2.94 -17.18
N ARG A 2 -13.86 2.29 -17.98
CA ARG A 2 -12.89 2.94 -18.86
C ARG A 2 -13.38 2.80 -20.29
N VAL A 3 -13.52 3.91 -21.01
CA VAL A 3 -13.96 3.93 -22.41
C VAL A 3 -12.83 4.49 -23.25
N GLN A 4 -12.47 3.81 -24.33
CA GLN A 4 -11.46 4.23 -25.30
C GLN A 4 -11.98 3.99 -26.70
N ARG A 5 -12.30 5.07 -27.43
CA ARG A 5 -12.83 5.05 -28.81
C ARG A 5 -14.04 4.12 -28.98
N ASP A 6 -13.78 2.85 -29.26
CA ASP A 6 -14.69 1.76 -29.59
C ASP A 6 -14.75 0.67 -28.50
N ILE A 7 -13.85 0.69 -27.52
CA ILE A 7 -13.75 -0.30 -26.45
C ILE A 7 -14.25 0.30 -25.14
N ALA A 8 -15.15 -0.42 -24.47
CA ALA A 8 -15.58 -0.13 -23.11
C ALA A 8 -15.21 -1.27 -22.16
N CYS A 9 -14.47 -0.96 -21.10
CA CYS A 9 -14.10 -1.90 -20.05
C CYS A 9 -14.81 -1.55 -18.74
N HIS A 10 -15.55 -2.51 -18.21
CA HIS A 10 -16.15 -2.45 -16.89
C HIS A 10 -15.54 -3.54 -16.01
N HIS A 11 -14.68 -3.13 -15.06
CA HIS A 11 -14.21 -4.00 -13.99
C HIS A 11 -14.98 -3.69 -12.71
N CYS A 12 -15.23 -4.71 -11.90
CA CYS A 12 -15.84 -4.57 -10.58
C CYS A 12 -15.21 -5.57 -9.60
N THR A 13 -15.43 -5.33 -8.31
CA THR A 13 -14.98 -6.21 -7.22
C THR A 13 -16.20 -6.79 -6.53
N LEU A 14 -16.18 -8.10 -6.26
CA LEU A 14 -17.18 -8.78 -5.46
C LEU A 14 -16.56 -9.22 -4.14
N LEU A 15 -17.02 -8.67 -3.01
CA LEU A 15 -16.52 -9.02 -1.69
C LEU A 15 -17.12 -10.35 -1.23
N VAL A 16 -16.37 -11.45 -1.42
CA VAL A 16 -16.86 -12.81 -1.11
C VAL A 16 -16.69 -13.15 0.37
N LYS A 17 -15.45 -13.06 0.87
CA LYS A 17 -15.03 -13.44 2.23
C LYS A 17 -13.86 -12.56 2.74
N SER A 18 -13.74 -11.34 2.22
CA SER A 18 -12.67 -10.41 2.57
C SER A 18 -12.69 -10.09 4.07
N CYS A 19 -11.53 -10.08 4.73
CA CYS A 19 -11.42 -9.64 6.12
C CYS A 19 -11.70 -8.13 6.21
N ARG A 20 -12.80 -7.76 6.85
CA ARG A 20 -13.25 -6.37 6.94
C ARG A 20 -12.31 -5.54 7.82
N GLU A 21 -11.79 -6.14 8.88
CA GLU A 21 -10.89 -5.51 9.84
C GLU A 21 -9.58 -5.11 9.15
N ARG A 22 -8.99 -6.05 8.39
CA ARG A 22 -7.79 -5.77 7.57
C ARG A 22 -8.07 -4.78 6.45
N LEU A 23 -9.19 -4.92 5.72
CA LEU A 23 -9.56 -3.98 4.65
C LEU A 23 -9.75 -2.56 5.19
N SER A 24 -10.39 -2.44 6.36
CA SER A 24 -10.60 -1.15 7.02
C SER A 24 -9.29 -0.53 7.47
N ALA A 25 -8.34 -1.28 8.02
CA ALA A 25 -7.02 -0.77 8.36
C ALA A 25 -6.33 -0.17 7.13
N TYR A 26 -6.19 -0.94 6.04
CA TYR A 26 -5.52 -0.46 4.83
C TYR A 26 -6.19 0.72 4.11
N LEU A 27 -7.50 0.92 4.27
CA LEU A 27 -8.26 1.97 3.59
C LEU A 27 -8.58 3.17 4.47
N GLN A 28 -8.30 3.10 5.76
CA GLN A 28 -8.35 4.29 6.61
C GLN A 28 -7.16 5.19 6.27
N PRO A 29 -7.33 6.52 6.19
CA PRO A 29 -6.21 7.43 6.11
C PRO A 29 -5.52 7.41 7.48
N GLU A 30 -4.61 6.47 7.67
CA GLU A 30 -3.98 6.17 8.97
C GLU A 30 -2.91 7.19 9.38
N GLY A 31 -2.48 8.08 8.49
CA GLY A 31 -1.42 9.01 8.85
C GLY A 31 -1.90 10.23 9.62
N GLN A 32 -1.08 10.64 10.58
CA GLN A 32 -1.26 11.86 11.35
C GLN A 32 -0.64 13.04 10.58
N TYR A 33 -1.32 13.47 9.53
CA TYR A 33 -0.82 14.52 8.65
C TYR A 33 -1.11 15.93 9.16
N VAL A 34 -0.14 16.82 8.98
CA VAL A 34 -0.36 18.27 8.97
C VAL A 34 -1.12 18.64 7.71
N PHE A 35 -0.72 18.08 6.57
CA PHE A 35 -1.50 18.11 5.34
C PHE A 35 -1.20 16.90 4.46
N PHE A 36 -2.16 16.54 3.61
CA PHE A 36 -2.02 15.54 2.58
C PHE A 36 -2.63 16.11 1.29
N THR A 37 -1.87 16.12 0.20
CA THR A 37 -2.34 16.61 -1.10
C THR A 37 -2.12 15.57 -2.18
N THR A 38 -3.14 15.34 -3.00
CA THR A 38 -3.05 14.51 -4.20
C THR A 38 -3.94 15.11 -5.27
N SER A 39 -3.57 14.95 -6.54
CA SER A 39 -4.42 15.30 -7.68
C SER A 39 -5.46 14.21 -7.98
N SER A 40 -5.48 13.13 -7.19
CA SER A 40 -6.36 11.99 -7.37
C SER A 40 -7.77 12.27 -6.91
N ILE A 41 -8.73 11.61 -7.55
CA ILE A 41 -10.12 11.63 -7.11
C ILE A 41 -10.19 10.91 -5.75
N GLY A 42 -10.75 11.58 -4.76
CA GLY A 42 -10.97 10.99 -3.45
C GLY A 42 -11.95 9.81 -3.51
N SER A 43 -11.65 8.76 -2.76
CA SER A 43 -12.53 7.59 -2.65
C SER A 43 -13.83 7.96 -1.94
N VAL A 44 -14.96 7.46 -2.45
CA VAL A 44 -16.25 7.56 -1.76
C VAL A 44 -16.33 6.45 -0.71
N ARG A 45 -16.49 6.83 0.56
CA ARG A 45 -16.68 5.86 1.65
C ARG A 45 -18.08 5.27 1.56
N SER A 46 -18.19 3.96 1.68
CA SER A 46 -19.47 3.24 1.65
C SER A 46 -19.44 2.12 2.67
N SER A 47 -20.60 1.82 3.26
CA SER A 47 -20.76 0.63 4.09
C SER A 47 -20.62 -0.62 3.23
N VAL A 48 -19.71 -1.51 3.61
CA VAL A 48 -19.42 -2.75 2.87
C VAL A 48 -19.87 -3.99 3.65
N THR A 49 -20.28 -5.02 2.92
CA THR A 49 -20.57 -6.37 3.44
C THR A 49 -19.97 -7.41 2.51
N THR A 50 -19.78 -8.64 3.02
CA THR A 50 -19.35 -9.78 2.19
C THR A 50 -20.52 -10.71 1.88
N LEU A 51 -20.43 -11.49 0.81
CA LEU A 51 -21.44 -12.52 0.50
C LEU A 51 -21.64 -13.50 1.67
N GLN A 52 -20.56 -13.84 2.37
CA GLN A 52 -20.63 -14.67 3.55
C GLN A 52 -21.41 -13.99 4.69
N MET A 53 -21.10 -12.74 5.01
CA MET A 53 -21.80 -12.00 6.08
C MET A 53 -23.27 -11.74 5.73
N ALA A 54 -23.59 -11.60 4.44
CA ALA A 54 -24.96 -11.47 3.95
C ALA A 54 -25.75 -12.80 3.97
N GLY A 55 -25.14 -13.92 4.39
CA GLY A 55 -25.80 -15.22 4.46
C GLY A 55 -25.98 -15.93 3.10
N VAL A 56 -25.32 -15.44 2.05
CA VAL A 56 -25.35 -16.05 0.70
C VAL A 56 -24.50 -17.32 0.65
N LEU A 57 -23.45 -17.38 1.47
CA LEU A 57 -22.55 -18.52 1.59
C LEU A 57 -22.67 -19.13 2.99
N PRO A 58 -22.54 -20.46 3.14
CA PRO A 58 -22.67 -21.12 4.45
C PRO A 58 -21.65 -20.58 5.47
N GLY A 59 -22.15 -20.28 6.67
CA GLY A 59 -21.32 -19.84 7.81
C GLY A 59 -20.55 -21.02 8.40
N GLY A 60 -19.23 -20.92 8.46
CA GLY A 60 -18.38 -22.01 8.99
C GLY A 60 -16.91 -21.98 8.58
N TYR A 61 -16.53 -21.14 7.62
CA TYR A 61 -15.15 -21.12 7.10
C TYR A 61 -14.23 -20.10 7.80
N CYS A 62 -14.68 -19.38 8.84
CA CYS A 62 -13.90 -18.32 9.50
C CYS A 62 -13.18 -18.76 10.78
N SER A 63 -12.99 -20.07 11.01
CA SER A 63 -11.90 -20.50 11.88
C SER A 63 -10.66 -20.70 11.03
N ASP A 64 -9.53 -20.14 11.47
CA ASP A 64 -8.21 -20.26 10.83
C ASP A 64 -7.72 -21.72 10.67
N GLU A 65 -8.49 -22.69 11.16
CA GLU A 65 -8.15 -24.11 11.17
C GLU A 65 -8.76 -24.94 10.02
N ASN A 66 -9.64 -24.38 9.18
CA ASN A 66 -10.19 -25.12 8.04
C ASN A 66 -9.63 -24.62 6.70
N ILE A 67 -8.72 -25.43 6.15
CA ILE A 67 -7.94 -25.34 4.90
C ILE A 67 -8.83 -25.34 3.61
N ASN A 68 -10.08 -24.87 3.68
CA ASN A 68 -11.02 -24.81 2.54
C ASN A 68 -11.36 -23.37 2.11
N GLY A 69 -10.62 -22.37 2.58
CA GLY A 69 -10.82 -20.96 2.21
C GLY A 69 -10.57 -20.65 0.72
N GLU A 70 -9.65 -21.38 0.07
CA GLU A 70 -9.42 -21.28 -1.37
C GLU A 70 -10.58 -21.84 -2.21
N ASP A 71 -11.34 -22.81 -1.68
CA ASP A 71 -12.43 -23.49 -2.40
C ASP A 71 -13.62 -22.55 -2.68
N VAL A 72 -14.00 -21.69 -1.73
CA VAL A 72 -15.17 -20.81 -1.86
C VAL A 72 -14.94 -19.66 -2.85
N VAL A 73 -13.74 -19.08 -2.87
CA VAL A 73 -13.39 -18.02 -3.83
C VAL A 73 -13.32 -18.58 -5.24
N HIS A 74 -12.64 -19.73 -5.42
CA HIS A 74 -12.58 -20.41 -6.71
C HIS A 74 -13.94 -20.88 -7.21
N TYR A 75 -14.77 -21.46 -6.32
CA TYR A 75 -16.14 -21.84 -6.65
C TYR A 75 -16.99 -20.64 -7.10
N THR A 76 -16.85 -19.51 -6.40
CA THR A 76 -17.55 -18.27 -6.74
C THR A 76 -17.09 -17.70 -8.08
N GLN A 77 -15.78 -17.67 -8.34
CA GLN A 77 -15.20 -17.26 -9.63
C GLN A 77 -15.72 -18.13 -10.78
N ARG A 78 -15.72 -19.45 -10.59
CA ARG A 78 -16.24 -20.40 -11.58
C ARG A 78 -17.73 -20.21 -11.82
N SER A 79 -18.51 -20.04 -10.76
CA SER A 79 -19.96 -19.79 -10.85
C SER A 79 -20.27 -18.49 -11.58
N LEU A 80 -19.48 -17.43 -11.34
CA LEU A 80 -19.61 -16.15 -12.05
C LEU A 80 -19.30 -16.31 -13.54
N ALA A 81 -18.20 -17.00 -13.87
CA ALA A 81 -17.82 -17.26 -15.26
C ALA A 81 -18.91 -18.07 -15.99
N ASP A 82 -19.39 -19.16 -15.38
CA ASP A 82 -20.48 -19.99 -15.90
C ASP A 82 -21.76 -19.18 -16.11
N PHE A 83 -22.12 -18.30 -15.17
CA PHE A 83 -23.28 -17.43 -15.28
C PHE A 83 -23.19 -16.53 -16.51
N PHE A 84 -22.07 -15.83 -16.72
CA PHE A 84 -21.91 -14.95 -17.87
C PHE A 84 -21.86 -15.74 -19.18
N VAL A 85 -21.17 -16.88 -19.24
CA VAL A 85 -21.19 -17.75 -20.44
C VAL A 85 -22.61 -18.16 -20.81
N ARG A 86 -23.45 -18.48 -19.82
CA ARG A 86 -24.83 -18.95 -20.07
C ARG A 86 -25.81 -17.83 -20.38
N HIS A 87 -25.62 -16.64 -19.82
CA HIS A 87 -26.64 -15.59 -19.80
C HIS A 87 -26.22 -14.28 -20.46
N VAL A 88 -24.97 -14.14 -20.93
CA VAL A 88 -24.48 -12.89 -21.55
C VAL A 88 -25.37 -12.42 -22.69
N GLY A 89 -25.82 -13.31 -23.58
CA GLY A 89 -26.68 -12.94 -24.70
C GLY A 89 -28.02 -12.33 -24.27
N VAL A 90 -28.62 -12.86 -23.19
CA VAL A 90 -29.86 -12.31 -22.61
C VAL A 90 -29.61 -10.94 -21.97
N ILE A 91 -28.50 -10.82 -21.23
CA ILE A 91 -28.11 -9.59 -20.55
C ILE A 91 -27.81 -8.48 -21.57
N THR A 92 -27.02 -8.76 -22.62
CA THR A 92 -26.57 -7.76 -23.59
C THR A 92 -27.65 -7.37 -24.61
N ALA A 93 -28.63 -8.24 -24.87
CA ALA A 93 -29.74 -7.92 -25.76
C ALA A 93 -30.82 -7.04 -25.09
N HIS A 94 -30.79 -6.91 -23.76
CA HIS A 94 -31.78 -6.14 -23.01
C HIS A 94 -31.42 -4.65 -22.95
N SER A 95 -32.38 -3.77 -23.24
CA SER A 95 -32.16 -2.31 -23.23
C SER A 95 -31.91 -1.72 -21.83
N ALA A 96 -32.34 -2.42 -20.78
CA ALA A 96 -32.11 -2.07 -19.38
C ALA A 96 -31.70 -3.33 -18.58
N PRO A 97 -30.45 -3.80 -18.65
CA PRO A 97 -30.04 -5.07 -18.04
C PRO A 97 -30.25 -5.13 -16.52
N TRP A 98 -30.21 -3.99 -15.83
CA TRP A 98 -30.50 -3.87 -14.39
C TRP A 98 -31.98 -4.05 -14.02
N GLY A 99 -32.89 -4.01 -15.00
CA GLY A 99 -34.33 -4.22 -14.81
C GLY A 99 -34.78 -5.65 -15.08
N ILE A 100 -33.87 -6.56 -15.42
CA ILE A 100 -34.19 -7.97 -15.66
C ILE A 100 -34.53 -8.63 -14.33
N ASP A 101 -35.67 -9.33 -14.27
CA ASP A 101 -36.03 -10.15 -13.11
C ASP A 101 -34.99 -11.27 -12.90
N PRO A 102 -34.29 -11.32 -11.74
CA PRO A 102 -33.29 -12.34 -11.46
C PRO A 102 -33.82 -13.78 -11.54
N SER A 103 -35.14 -13.98 -11.39
CA SER A 103 -35.78 -15.31 -11.46
C SER A 103 -35.50 -16.03 -12.80
N ILE A 104 -35.31 -15.27 -13.88
CA ILE A 104 -35.03 -15.77 -15.23
C ILE A 104 -33.71 -16.57 -15.26
N PHE A 105 -32.74 -16.17 -14.44
CA PHE A 105 -31.44 -16.84 -14.36
C PHE A 105 -31.41 -18.05 -13.42
N LEU A 106 -32.46 -18.24 -12.61
CA LEU A 106 -32.59 -19.39 -11.69
C LEU A 106 -33.15 -20.64 -12.37
N SER A 107 -33.69 -20.49 -13.58
CA SER A 107 -34.21 -21.62 -14.36
C SER A 107 -33.07 -22.57 -14.74
N LYS A 108 -33.03 -23.76 -14.12
CA LYS A 108 -32.19 -24.86 -14.61
C LYS A 108 -32.68 -25.19 -16.02
N ARG A 109 -31.96 -24.72 -17.04
CA ARG A 109 -32.21 -25.14 -18.43
C ARG A 109 -32.03 -26.66 -18.46
N ASN A 110 -33.13 -27.40 -18.46
CA ASN A 110 -33.13 -28.86 -18.51
C ASN A 110 -32.28 -29.30 -19.71
N GLU A 111 -31.43 -30.30 -19.54
CA GLU A 111 -30.53 -30.78 -20.61
C GLU A 111 -31.27 -31.22 -21.89
N ALA A 112 -32.58 -31.49 -21.80
CA ALA A 112 -33.44 -31.76 -22.95
C ALA A 112 -33.56 -30.57 -23.93
N THR A 113 -33.39 -29.33 -23.46
CA THR A 113 -33.50 -28.12 -24.31
C THR A 113 -32.22 -27.81 -25.09
N LYS A 114 -31.06 -28.40 -24.71
CA LYS A 114 -29.78 -28.24 -25.43
C LYS A 114 -29.87 -28.71 -26.90
N ARG A 115 -30.59 -29.82 -27.17
CA ARG A 115 -30.69 -30.37 -28.53
C ARG A 115 -31.75 -29.70 -29.41
N SER A 116 -32.72 -29.00 -28.81
CA SER A 116 -33.82 -28.37 -29.54
C SER A 116 -33.51 -26.93 -29.91
N GLU A 117 -32.80 -26.19 -29.05
CA GLU A 117 -32.47 -24.78 -29.27
C GLU A 117 -31.10 -24.52 -29.93
N GLU A 118 -30.24 -25.54 -30.06
CA GLU A 118 -29.08 -25.50 -30.98
C GLU A 118 -29.52 -25.23 -32.44
N LYS A 119 -30.80 -25.43 -32.77
CA LYS A 119 -31.36 -25.10 -34.10
C LYS A 119 -32.16 -23.79 -34.16
N THR A 120 -32.45 -23.13 -33.04
CA THR A 120 -33.28 -21.90 -33.03
C THR A 120 -32.61 -20.68 -32.41
N LEU A 121 -31.41 -20.81 -31.84
CA LEU A 121 -30.50 -19.70 -31.64
C LEU A 121 -29.39 -19.75 -32.68
N ASN A 122 -29.76 -19.64 -33.97
CA ASN A 122 -28.82 -19.13 -34.95
C ASN A 122 -28.39 -17.74 -34.47
N PRO A 123 -27.11 -17.52 -34.12
CA PRO A 123 -26.64 -16.21 -33.76
C PRO A 123 -26.59 -15.40 -35.05
N SER A 124 -27.68 -14.71 -35.39
CA SER A 124 -27.62 -13.62 -36.36
C SER A 124 -26.92 -12.37 -35.81
N ASN A 125 -26.25 -12.46 -34.65
CA ASN A 125 -25.42 -11.42 -34.07
C ASN A 125 -24.03 -12.01 -33.76
N GLU A 126 -23.15 -11.92 -34.76
CA GLU A 126 -21.74 -12.34 -34.75
C GLU A 126 -20.83 -11.59 -33.75
N SER A 127 -21.36 -10.88 -32.74
CA SER A 127 -20.58 -9.88 -32.00
C SER A 127 -20.15 -10.28 -30.58
N VAL A 128 -20.42 -11.51 -30.12
CA VAL A 128 -20.05 -11.95 -28.76
C VAL A 128 -18.87 -12.92 -28.83
N PHE A 129 -17.67 -12.39 -28.60
CA PHE A 129 -16.45 -13.19 -28.42
C PHE A 129 -16.35 -13.66 -26.96
N LEU A 130 -16.26 -14.98 -26.76
CA LEU A 130 -16.02 -15.59 -25.46
C LEU A 130 -14.58 -16.11 -25.42
N LEU A 131 -13.80 -15.65 -24.44
CA LEU A 131 -12.44 -16.13 -24.19
C LEU A 131 -12.43 -17.03 -22.96
N ASP A 132 -12.09 -18.32 -23.14
CA ASP A 132 -11.74 -19.19 -22.03
C ASP A 132 -10.34 -18.82 -21.52
N VAL A 133 -10.30 -17.96 -20.50
CA VAL A 133 -9.04 -17.50 -19.88
C VAL A 133 -8.28 -18.68 -19.24
N VAL A 134 -8.96 -19.71 -18.74
CA VAL A 134 -8.31 -20.86 -18.09
C VAL A 134 -7.63 -21.75 -19.13
N GLY A 135 -8.32 -22.04 -20.23
CA GLY A 135 -7.75 -22.70 -21.40
C GLY A 135 -6.58 -21.88 -21.98
N ALA A 136 -6.78 -20.58 -22.19
CA ALA A 136 -5.78 -19.69 -22.75
C ALA A 136 -4.51 -19.56 -21.87
N LEU A 137 -4.66 -19.63 -20.54
CA LEU A 137 -3.53 -19.70 -19.62
C LEU A 137 -2.74 -20.99 -19.75
N ARG A 138 -3.43 -22.14 -19.84
CA ARG A 138 -2.79 -23.46 -20.00
C ARG A 138 -2.03 -23.58 -21.33
N GLU A 139 -2.59 -22.99 -22.38
CA GLU A 139 -2.02 -23.01 -23.72
C GLU A 139 -1.02 -21.86 -23.97
N ASN A 140 -0.84 -20.97 -22.98
CA ASN A 140 -0.03 -19.76 -23.09
C ASN A 140 -0.36 -18.95 -24.36
N THR A 141 -1.65 -18.72 -24.60
CA THR A 141 -2.16 -18.08 -25.81
C THR A 141 -1.52 -16.70 -26.00
N ARG A 142 -1.11 -16.41 -27.23
CA ARG A 142 -0.55 -15.10 -27.59
C ARG A 142 -1.64 -14.03 -27.59
N ILE A 143 -1.33 -12.88 -26.99
CA ILE A 143 -2.15 -11.68 -27.09
C ILE A 143 -1.80 -11.00 -28.42
N VAL A 144 -2.81 -10.68 -29.20
CA VAL A 144 -2.68 -9.92 -30.45
C VAL A 144 -3.49 -8.65 -30.28
N ASP A 145 -2.84 -7.49 -30.46
CA ASP A 145 -3.57 -6.22 -30.49
C ASP A 145 -4.52 -6.19 -31.69
N GLY A 146 -5.77 -5.82 -31.43
CA GLY A 146 -6.78 -5.69 -32.48
C GLY A 146 -6.36 -4.70 -33.57
N GLU A 147 -6.97 -4.84 -34.76
CA GLU A 147 -6.81 -3.92 -35.89
C GLU A 147 -5.38 -3.78 -36.44
N GLY A 148 -4.51 -4.78 -36.25
CA GLY A 148 -3.14 -4.76 -36.77
C GLY A 148 -2.24 -3.74 -36.08
N ARG A 149 -2.62 -3.26 -34.89
CA ARG A 149 -1.83 -2.32 -34.10
C ARG A 149 -0.54 -3.00 -33.64
N ARG A 150 0.53 -2.20 -33.51
CA ARG A 150 1.77 -2.68 -32.87
C ARG A 150 1.58 -2.66 -31.36
N PRO A 151 2.04 -3.69 -30.65
CA PRO A 151 2.04 -3.69 -29.20
C PRO A 151 2.81 -2.49 -28.66
N ALA A 152 2.28 -1.87 -27.61
CA ALA A 152 2.98 -0.82 -26.90
C ALA A 152 4.26 -1.39 -26.26
N ALA A 153 5.31 -0.59 -26.15
CA ALA A 153 6.52 -1.03 -25.46
C ALA A 153 6.18 -1.45 -24.02
N GLY A 154 6.52 -2.70 -23.66
CA GLY A 154 6.24 -3.27 -22.34
C GLY A 154 4.88 -3.97 -22.20
N SER A 155 4.07 -4.08 -23.26
CA SER A 155 2.84 -4.88 -23.21
C SER A 155 3.11 -6.38 -23.13
N SER A 156 2.31 -7.09 -22.35
CA SER A 156 2.33 -8.55 -22.27
C SER A 156 2.03 -9.18 -23.63
N LYS A 157 2.83 -10.16 -24.03
CA LYS A 157 2.73 -10.86 -25.32
C LYS A 157 1.86 -12.10 -25.24
N THR A 158 1.61 -12.60 -24.03
CA THR A 158 0.81 -13.80 -23.77
C THR A 158 -0.15 -13.58 -22.61
N VAL A 159 -1.19 -14.42 -22.55
CA VAL A 159 -2.15 -14.41 -21.45
C VAL A 159 -1.47 -14.76 -20.12
N LEU A 160 -0.47 -15.64 -20.14
CA LEU A 160 0.33 -15.96 -18.94
C LEU A 160 1.11 -14.75 -18.44
N GLU A 161 1.86 -14.06 -19.33
CA GLU A 161 2.59 -12.84 -18.97
C GLU A 161 1.67 -11.76 -18.40
N GLU A 162 0.47 -11.60 -18.97
CA GLU A 162 -0.50 -10.62 -18.50
C GLU A 162 -1.06 -11.00 -17.12
N VAL A 163 -1.34 -12.27 -16.88
CA VAL A 163 -1.80 -12.74 -15.57
C VAL A 163 -0.69 -12.62 -14.52
N ASP A 164 0.56 -12.93 -14.86
CA ASP A 164 1.69 -12.73 -13.96
C ASP A 164 1.92 -11.26 -13.65
N ARG A 165 1.77 -10.37 -14.65
CA ARG A 165 1.80 -8.91 -14.45
C ARG A 165 0.67 -8.42 -13.54
N LEU A 166 -0.54 -8.96 -13.69
CA LEU A 166 -1.70 -8.62 -12.84
C LEU A 166 -1.62 -9.22 -11.44
N ARG A 167 -0.92 -10.35 -11.28
CA ARG A 167 -0.61 -10.95 -9.98
C ARG A 167 0.54 -10.24 -9.27
N SER A 168 1.46 -9.65 -10.03
CA SER A 168 2.55 -8.86 -9.46
C SER A 168 1.96 -7.72 -8.65
N ALA A 169 2.52 -7.46 -7.47
CA ALA A 169 2.20 -6.25 -6.72
C ALA A 169 2.48 -4.98 -7.55
N ASP A 170 3.27 -5.08 -8.63
CA ASP A 170 3.74 -3.99 -9.51
C ASP A 170 2.63 -3.09 -10.06
N TRP A 171 1.41 -3.60 -10.26
CA TRP A 171 0.29 -2.73 -10.67
C TRP A 171 -0.14 -1.75 -9.57
N MET A 172 0.09 -2.06 -8.29
CA MET A 172 -0.09 -1.11 -7.18
C MET A 172 0.89 0.07 -7.25
N PHE A 173 1.95 -0.03 -8.07
CA PHE A 173 3.00 0.98 -8.20
C PHE A 173 2.63 2.10 -9.19
N SER A 174 1.43 2.04 -9.78
CA SER A 174 0.77 3.20 -10.41
C SER A 174 0.10 4.10 -9.35
N MET A 175 0.72 4.25 -8.18
CA MET A 175 0.26 5.20 -7.18
C MET A 175 0.33 6.61 -7.77
N PRO A 176 -0.79 7.36 -7.74
CA PRO A 176 -0.78 8.72 -8.22
C PRO A 176 0.15 9.56 -7.34
N LYS A 177 0.74 10.60 -7.93
CA LYS A 177 1.57 11.54 -7.17
C LYS A 177 0.78 12.10 -5.98
N PHE A 178 1.41 12.10 -4.82
CA PHE A 178 0.89 12.78 -3.64
C PHE A 178 2.02 13.40 -2.84
N THR A 179 1.66 14.36 -1.99
CA THR A 179 2.55 14.98 -1.02
C THR A 179 1.96 14.79 0.36
N THR A 180 2.75 14.30 1.30
CA THR A 180 2.37 14.20 2.71
C THR A 180 3.24 15.12 3.52
N CYS A 181 2.69 15.67 4.59
CA CYS A 181 3.45 16.39 5.59
C CYS A 181 3.06 15.86 6.97
N VAL A 182 4.07 15.40 7.71
CA VAL A 182 3.90 14.84 9.06
C VAL A 182 4.65 15.70 10.07
N ALA A 183 4.03 15.91 11.22
CA ALA A 183 4.64 16.63 12.34
C ALA A 183 5.42 15.65 13.22
N VAL A 184 6.70 15.94 13.43
CA VAL A 184 7.54 15.28 14.44
C VAL A 184 7.73 16.24 15.59
N THR A 185 7.20 15.86 16.77
CA THR A 185 7.26 16.67 17.98
C THR A 185 8.25 16.10 18.97
N ALA A 186 8.74 16.94 19.89
CA ALA A 186 9.57 16.48 21.00
C ALA A 186 8.89 15.36 21.81
N LYS A 187 7.56 15.45 21.98
CA LYS A 187 6.77 14.42 22.67
C LYS A 187 6.83 13.07 21.94
N ASP A 188 6.78 13.07 20.61
CA ASP A 188 6.87 11.82 19.83
C ASP A 188 8.23 11.16 20.01
N LEU A 189 9.30 11.95 19.99
CA LEU A 189 10.68 11.47 20.12
C LEU A 189 10.99 10.96 21.54
N LEU A 190 10.44 11.63 22.56
CA LEU A 190 10.58 11.22 23.97
C LEU A 190 9.77 9.98 24.30
N ALA A 191 8.64 9.76 23.61
CA ALA A 191 7.80 8.57 23.77
C ALA A 191 8.28 7.38 22.91
N TRP A 192 9.28 7.58 22.05
CA TRP A 192 9.80 6.53 21.20
C TRP A 192 10.74 5.61 21.99
N GLU A 193 10.48 4.31 21.90
CA GLU A 193 11.30 3.25 22.49
C GLU A 193 11.73 2.28 21.40
N ASN A 194 13.01 1.89 21.41
CA ASN A 194 13.50 0.84 20.52
C ASN A 194 13.50 -0.52 21.22
N ASP A 195 12.55 -1.37 20.87
CA ASP A 195 12.45 -2.73 21.43
C ASP A 195 13.54 -3.69 20.90
N THR A 196 14.18 -3.37 19.77
CA THR A 196 15.20 -4.25 19.15
C THR A 196 16.56 -4.20 19.84
N ILE A 197 16.86 -3.11 20.54
CA ILE A 197 18.12 -2.88 21.26
C ILE A 197 17.75 -2.47 22.68
N GLY A 198 17.38 -3.46 23.51
CA GLY A 198 17.18 -3.30 24.97
C GLY A 198 16.57 -1.98 25.41
N ARG A 199 15.31 -1.69 25.01
CA ARG A 199 14.56 -0.47 25.37
C ARG A 199 15.41 0.81 25.40
N SER A 200 16.17 1.07 24.34
CA SER A 200 16.92 2.33 24.22
C SER A 200 15.94 3.47 23.90
N CYS A 201 15.99 4.56 24.67
CA CYS A 201 15.24 5.80 24.43
C CYS A 201 16.19 6.97 24.18
N VAL A 202 15.74 8.00 23.45
CA VAL A 202 16.55 9.20 23.24
C VAL A 202 16.54 10.04 24.53
N PRO A 203 17.70 10.40 25.11
CA PRO A 203 17.74 11.20 26.33
C PRO A 203 17.05 12.56 26.15
N PRO A 204 16.29 13.08 27.14
CA PRO A 204 15.59 14.35 27.00
C PRO A 204 16.49 15.57 26.72
N GLY A 205 17.70 15.57 27.29
CA GLY A 205 18.71 16.59 27.01
C GLY A 205 19.15 16.58 25.54
N VAL A 206 19.33 15.39 24.96
CA VAL A 206 19.69 15.19 23.55
C VAL A 206 18.55 15.65 22.64
N VAL A 207 17.29 15.28 22.95
CA VAL A 207 16.12 15.75 22.17
C VAL A 207 16.05 17.27 22.17
N THR A 208 16.15 17.90 23.35
CA THR A 208 16.07 19.36 23.48
C THR A 208 17.19 20.07 22.70
N TYR A 209 18.41 19.53 22.78
CA TYR A 209 19.58 20.05 22.09
C TYR A 209 19.46 19.91 20.56
N LEU A 210 19.14 18.72 20.06
CA LEU A 210 19.03 18.45 18.62
C LEU A 210 17.78 19.10 18.01
N MET A 211 16.74 19.37 18.80
CA MET A 211 15.61 20.20 18.39
C MET A 211 15.88 21.71 18.50
N GLN A 212 17.08 22.12 18.93
CA GLN A 212 17.50 23.52 19.06
C GLN A 212 16.51 24.38 19.87
N GLY A 213 15.92 23.80 20.91
CA GLY A 213 14.91 24.45 21.75
C GLY A 213 13.51 24.59 21.12
N ARG A 214 13.31 24.12 19.88
CA ARG A 214 12.01 24.05 19.21
C ARG A 214 11.26 22.77 19.65
N THR A 215 9.94 22.75 19.52
CA THR A 215 9.10 21.62 19.97
C THR A 215 8.56 20.76 18.84
N ARG A 216 8.69 21.21 17.59
CA ARG A 216 8.15 20.56 16.40
C ARG A 216 8.91 20.95 15.14
N PHE A 217 9.06 19.98 14.25
CA PHE A 217 9.38 20.18 12.84
C PHE A 217 8.46 19.33 11.96
N ASP A 218 8.34 19.72 10.71
CA ASP A 218 7.46 19.10 9.74
C ASP A 218 8.29 18.47 8.62
N ILE A 219 8.04 17.21 8.32
CA ILE A 219 8.66 16.50 7.20
C ILE A 219 7.64 16.40 6.07
N SER A 220 7.91 17.10 4.96
CA SER A 220 7.14 16.97 3.72
C SER A 220 7.79 15.96 2.79
N THR A 221 7.01 14.99 2.33
CA THR A 221 7.44 13.88 1.45
C THR A 221 6.61 13.90 0.17
N VAL A 222 7.24 14.04 -0.99
CA VAL A 222 6.60 13.87 -2.30
C VAL A 222 6.85 12.46 -2.77
N VAL A 223 5.77 11.73 -3.06
CA VAL A 223 5.84 10.34 -3.54
C VAL A 223 5.36 10.28 -4.97
N GLU A 224 6.17 9.67 -5.83
CA GLU A 224 5.86 9.40 -7.23
C GLU A 224 6.16 7.93 -7.53
N SER A 225 5.19 7.21 -8.08
CA SER A 225 5.33 5.78 -8.39
C SER A 225 5.89 4.96 -7.21
N ARG A 226 5.39 5.24 -5.99
CA ARG A 226 5.80 4.63 -4.70
C ARG A 226 7.23 4.97 -4.23
N HIS A 227 7.98 5.77 -4.98
CA HIS A 227 9.31 6.22 -4.57
C HIS A 227 9.23 7.62 -3.97
N ILE A 228 10.09 7.89 -2.99
CA ILE A 228 10.24 9.22 -2.41
C ILE A 228 11.00 10.07 -3.43
N ALA A 229 10.27 10.92 -4.15
CA ALA A 229 10.83 11.74 -5.21
C ALA A 229 11.50 13.02 -4.66
N LYS A 230 11.00 13.50 -3.52
CA LYS A 230 11.54 14.69 -2.85
C LYS A 230 11.20 14.66 -1.36
N LEU A 231 12.14 15.08 -0.53
CA LEU A 231 11.93 15.23 0.91
C LEU A 231 12.42 16.61 1.40
N THR A 232 11.64 17.25 2.25
CA THR A 232 12.04 18.48 2.95
C THR A 232 11.66 18.39 4.41
N ALA A 233 12.56 18.78 5.32
CA ALA A 233 12.28 18.83 6.75
C ALA A 233 12.54 20.25 7.24
N CYS A 234 11.52 20.89 7.81
CA CYS A 234 11.60 22.30 8.17
C CYS A 234 11.03 22.51 9.56
N TRP A 235 11.58 23.47 10.29
CA TRP A 235 11.03 23.82 11.59
C TRP A 235 9.61 24.37 11.45
N ALA A 236 8.74 24.04 12.39
CA ALA A 236 7.40 24.62 12.42
C ALA A 236 7.49 26.06 12.95
N GLU A 237 7.47 27.05 12.06
CA GLU A 237 7.38 28.47 12.43
C GLU A 237 6.01 29.07 12.13
N ASN A 238 5.61 30.00 12.99
CA ASN A 238 4.36 30.77 12.88
C ASN A 238 4.41 31.69 11.67
N ALA A 239 3.81 31.26 10.56
CA ALA A 239 3.17 32.11 9.56
C ALA A 239 3.92 33.39 9.11
N ALA A 240 5.18 33.32 8.63
CA ALA A 240 5.67 34.18 7.54
C ALA A 240 7.15 33.96 7.17
N ARG A 241 7.34 33.44 5.95
CA ARG A 241 8.35 33.82 4.94
C ARG A 241 9.79 33.32 4.99
N ASP A 242 10.33 32.77 6.07
CA ASP A 242 11.60 32.03 6.01
C ASP A 242 11.42 30.62 6.57
N VAL A 243 11.38 29.64 5.66
CA VAL A 243 11.29 28.23 6.04
C VAL A 243 12.70 27.77 6.40
N ASP A 244 13.05 27.88 7.69
CA ASP A 244 14.33 27.39 8.21
C ASP A 244 14.37 25.85 8.10
N GLU A 245 15.30 25.35 7.27
CA GLU A 245 15.48 23.91 7.04
C GLU A 245 16.11 23.26 8.28
N MET A 246 15.59 22.11 8.67
CA MET A 246 16.15 21.37 9.80
C MET A 246 17.54 20.84 9.44
N TRP A 247 18.48 20.88 10.40
CA TRP A 247 19.86 20.43 10.18
C TRP A 247 19.97 19.01 9.60
N CYS A 248 19.03 18.11 9.94
CA CYS A 248 19.06 16.72 9.47
C CYS A 248 18.38 16.50 8.10
N ALA A 249 17.86 17.56 7.45
CA ALA A 249 17.12 17.42 6.21
C ALA A 249 17.96 16.84 5.07
N ALA A 250 19.24 17.24 4.95
CA ALA A 250 20.15 16.70 3.95
C ALA A 250 20.43 15.20 4.17
N ILE A 251 20.58 14.78 5.43
CA ILE A 251 20.78 13.37 5.80
C ILE A 251 19.52 12.56 5.48
N LEU A 252 18.33 13.07 5.84
CA LEU A 252 17.07 12.41 5.50
C LEU A 252 16.89 12.26 3.98
N ARG A 253 17.25 13.30 3.21
CA ARG A 253 17.24 13.23 1.73
C ARG A 253 18.16 12.14 1.21
N ALA A 254 19.41 12.09 1.69
CA ALA A 254 20.39 11.08 1.28
C ALA A 254 19.95 9.65 1.64
N LEU A 255 19.22 9.47 2.74
CA LEU A 255 18.72 8.17 3.17
C LEU A 255 17.44 7.72 2.46
N LEU A 256 16.57 8.66 2.10
CA LEU A 256 15.18 8.33 1.71
C LEU A 256 14.86 8.65 0.25
N GLU A 257 15.46 9.67 -0.37
CA GLU A 257 15.15 10.00 -1.76
C GLU A 257 15.55 8.85 -2.70
N GLY A 258 14.64 8.48 -3.60
CA GLY A 258 14.78 7.33 -4.48
C GLY A 258 14.43 5.98 -3.83
N VAL A 259 14.26 5.91 -2.51
CA VAL A 259 13.83 4.69 -1.81
C VAL A 259 12.30 4.53 -1.92
N ARG A 260 11.83 3.28 -1.87
CA ARG A 260 10.40 2.98 -1.78
C ARG A 260 9.87 3.47 -0.44
N VAL A 261 8.73 4.16 -0.47
CA VAL A 261 8.15 4.81 0.71
C VAL A 261 7.78 3.84 1.84
N ASP A 262 7.57 2.56 1.53
CA ASP A 262 7.23 1.50 2.48
C ASP A 262 8.37 0.50 2.71
N ASP A 263 9.61 0.85 2.33
CA ASP A 263 10.79 0.01 2.54
C ASP A 263 11.20 -0.01 4.03
N PRO A 264 11.10 -1.16 4.72
CA PRO A 264 11.54 -1.27 6.10
C PRO A 264 13.07 -1.32 6.22
N THR A 265 13.79 -1.58 5.12
CA THR A 265 15.22 -1.93 5.11
C THR A 265 16.17 -0.72 5.11
N VAL A 266 15.65 0.52 5.16
CA VAL A 266 16.50 1.72 5.31
C VAL A 266 17.34 1.58 6.58
N ASP A 267 18.65 1.40 6.37
CA ASP A 267 19.62 1.11 7.41
C ASP A 267 20.10 2.39 8.09
N VAL A 268 19.76 2.53 9.38
CA VAL A 268 20.20 3.61 10.27
C VAL A 268 21.06 3.02 11.40
N SER A 269 21.81 1.95 11.12
CA SER A 269 22.73 1.32 12.07
C SER A 269 24.07 2.07 12.17
N GLU A 270 24.85 1.75 13.20
CA GLU A 270 26.25 2.19 13.30
C GLU A 270 27.14 1.54 12.22
N GLU A 271 26.69 0.43 11.63
CA GLU A 271 27.42 -0.31 10.58
C GLU A 271 27.29 0.39 9.21
N ASN A 272 26.33 1.31 9.05
CA ASN A 272 26.19 2.11 7.84
C ASN A 272 27.29 3.18 7.75
N ALA A 273 28.44 2.79 7.20
CA ALA A 273 29.62 3.64 7.06
C ALA A 273 29.35 4.93 6.28
N VAL A 274 28.43 4.91 5.30
CA VAL A 274 28.06 6.09 4.50
C VAL A 274 27.29 7.09 5.36
N LEU A 275 26.32 6.61 6.13
CA LEU A 275 25.58 7.45 7.07
C LEU A 275 26.53 8.03 8.13
N VAL A 276 27.35 7.19 8.76
CA VAL A 276 28.31 7.63 9.78
C VAL A 276 29.24 8.73 9.25
N ALA A 277 29.79 8.55 8.06
CA ALA A 277 30.63 9.57 7.43
C ALA A 277 29.86 10.88 7.15
N ALA A 278 28.62 10.79 6.69
CA ALA A 278 27.77 11.96 6.47
C ALA A 278 27.46 12.70 7.78
N LEU A 279 27.17 11.98 8.86
CA LEU A 279 26.95 12.58 10.18
C LEU A 279 28.21 13.30 10.70
N GLN A 280 29.38 12.68 10.54
CA GLN A 280 30.64 13.27 10.98
C GLN A 280 31.00 14.55 10.21
N LEU A 281 30.64 14.62 8.92
CA LEU A 281 30.91 15.78 8.08
C LEU A 281 29.90 16.91 8.33
N GLU A 282 28.60 16.59 8.30
CA GLU A 282 27.51 17.57 8.31
C GLU A 282 27.13 18.01 9.73
N CYS A 283 27.39 17.18 10.76
CA CYS A 283 26.93 17.42 12.13
C CYS A 283 28.07 17.62 13.14
N ARG A 284 29.30 17.88 12.67
CA ARG A 284 30.46 18.04 13.55
C ARG A 284 30.24 19.05 14.68
N SER A 285 29.68 20.21 14.35
CA SER A 285 29.39 21.27 15.32
C SER A 285 28.31 20.90 16.34
N LEU A 286 27.39 19.98 15.99
CA LEU A 286 26.36 19.47 16.90
C LEU A 286 26.92 18.40 17.83
N MET A 287 27.93 17.63 17.40
CA MET A 287 28.56 16.63 18.24
C MET A 287 29.38 17.29 19.36
N ASP A 288 30.18 18.31 19.04
CA ASP A 288 31.12 18.95 19.98
C ASP A 288 30.46 19.60 21.24
N GLY A 289 29.14 19.75 21.27
CA GLY A 289 28.39 20.36 22.39
C GLY A 289 27.21 19.54 22.90
N MET A 290 27.11 18.26 22.54
CA MET A 290 25.94 17.45 22.86
C MET A 290 25.86 17.13 24.37
N PRO A 291 24.73 17.39 25.04
CA PRO A 291 24.55 17.03 26.44
C PRO A 291 24.26 15.53 26.55
N LEU A 292 25.31 14.73 26.45
CA LEU A 292 25.26 13.30 26.78
C LEU A 292 24.97 13.19 28.27
N SER A 293 23.81 12.67 28.63
CA SER A 293 23.47 12.46 30.03
C SER A 293 24.51 11.52 30.65
N ALA A 294 25.23 11.98 31.68
CA ALA A 294 25.82 11.08 32.64
C ALA A 294 24.67 10.25 33.22
N ARG A 295 24.59 8.97 32.86
CA ARG A 295 23.63 8.02 33.40
C ARG A 295 24.06 7.65 34.83
N GLU A 296 24.18 8.64 35.69
CA GLU A 296 24.40 8.50 37.13
C GLU A 296 23.23 9.19 37.80
N GLU A 297 22.13 8.46 37.97
CA GLU A 297 21.23 8.51 39.11
C GLU A 297 19.99 7.63 38.81
N ASN A 298 19.93 6.47 39.48
CA ASN A 298 18.76 5.60 39.67
C ASN A 298 18.45 4.46 38.69
N ILE A 299 19.45 3.84 38.05
CA ILE A 299 19.29 2.45 37.59
C ILE A 299 20.21 1.58 38.43
N ALA A 300 19.63 0.98 39.48
CA ALA A 300 20.26 -0.08 40.23
C ALA A 300 20.51 -1.27 39.30
N CYS A 301 21.76 -1.71 39.26
CA CYS A 301 22.22 -3.05 38.88
C CYS A 301 21.94 -3.49 37.43
N ASP A 302 22.91 -3.27 36.54
CA ASP A 302 23.32 -4.28 35.58
C ASP A 302 24.86 -4.31 35.53
N GLU A 303 25.43 -5.44 35.95
CA GLU A 303 26.89 -5.67 36.09
C GLU A 303 27.61 -5.91 34.75
N ASN A 304 26.97 -5.66 33.60
CA ASN A 304 27.59 -5.83 32.28
C ASN A 304 27.71 -4.50 31.55
N GLY A 305 28.82 -3.79 31.82
CA GLY A 305 29.44 -2.82 30.92
C GLY A 305 28.58 -1.60 30.57
N SER A 306 28.81 -0.49 31.27
CA SER A 306 28.30 0.82 30.87
C SER A 306 28.87 1.22 29.50
N SER A 307 28.11 1.02 28.42
CA SER A 307 28.37 1.76 27.19
C SER A 307 27.91 3.20 27.43
N SER A 308 28.86 4.09 27.71
CA SER A 308 28.61 5.53 27.62
C SER A 308 28.09 5.80 26.21
N LEU A 309 26.88 6.34 26.09
CA LEU A 309 26.35 6.79 24.81
C LEU A 309 27.28 7.92 24.31
N ASP A 310 28.01 7.68 23.23
CA ASP A 310 28.83 8.73 22.61
C ASP A 310 27.96 9.65 21.72
N GLU A 311 28.52 10.77 21.28
CA GLU A 311 27.82 11.82 20.54
C GLU A 311 27.25 11.29 19.23
N GLN A 312 27.98 10.40 18.57
CA GLN A 312 27.59 9.80 17.31
C GLN A 312 26.43 8.81 17.51
N SER A 313 26.49 7.97 18.54
CA SER A 313 25.46 7.01 18.92
C SER A 313 24.17 7.74 19.31
N ALA A 314 24.28 8.86 20.04
CA ALA A 314 23.15 9.70 20.39
C ALA A 314 22.48 10.31 19.16
N LEU A 315 23.26 10.77 18.18
CA LEU A 315 22.74 11.33 16.94
C LEU A 315 22.08 10.25 16.05
N LEU A 316 22.69 9.07 15.96
CA LEU A 316 22.09 7.91 15.28
C LEU A 316 20.78 7.47 15.95
N LEU A 317 20.74 7.44 17.27
CA LEU A 317 19.53 7.09 18.04
C LEU A 317 18.41 8.11 17.79
N PHE A 318 18.74 9.40 17.75
CA PHE A 318 17.80 10.45 17.36
C PHE A 318 17.29 10.25 15.92
N MET A 319 18.17 9.98 14.96
CA MET A 319 17.77 9.73 13.57
C MET A 319 16.87 8.50 13.43
N ARG A 320 17.14 7.42 14.17
CA ARG A 320 16.26 6.24 14.25
C ARG A 320 14.87 6.60 14.77
N ALA A 321 14.80 7.40 15.85
CA ALA A 321 13.54 7.87 16.40
C ALA A 321 12.76 8.72 15.39
N VAL A 322 13.42 9.68 14.72
CA VAL A 322 12.80 10.52 13.67
C VAL A 322 12.26 9.66 12.53
N LEU A 323 13.04 8.71 12.01
CA LEU A 323 12.62 7.84 10.92
C LEU A 323 11.44 6.95 11.35
N SER A 324 11.47 6.41 12.56
CA SER A 324 10.40 5.58 13.11
C SER A 324 9.10 6.38 13.27
N VAL A 325 9.16 7.57 13.86
CA VAL A 325 7.99 8.46 14.01
C VAL A 325 7.45 8.86 12.64
N TRP A 326 8.33 9.23 11.70
CA TRP A 326 7.94 9.54 10.32
C TRP A 326 7.22 8.36 9.68
N ARG A 327 7.76 7.13 9.74
CA ARG A 327 7.12 5.92 9.19
C ARG A 327 5.73 5.68 9.79
N VAL A 328 5.61 5.74 11.12
CA VAL A 328 4.34 5.52 11.83
C VAL A 328 3.28 6.56 11.46
N LYS A 329 3.68 7.82 11.26
CA LYS A 329 2.75 8.91 10.95
C LYS A 329 2.46 9.07 9.45
N ASN A 330 3.24 8.45 8.57
CA ASN A 330 3.05 8.50 7.12
C ASN A 330 2.13 7.36 6.65
N VAL A 331 1.77 7.35 5.36
CA VAL A 331 0.71 6.49 4.78
C VAL A 331 1.06 5.00 4.82
N PHE A 332 2.29 4.62 5.17
CA PHE A 332 2.82 3.29 4.96
C PHE A 332 3.30 2.69 6.27
N ILE A 333 2.36 2.14 7.03
CA ILE A 333 2.71 1.25 8.14
C ILE A 333 3.34 0.00 7.50
N PRO A 334 4.61 -0.34 7.80
CA PRO A 334 5.19 -1.59 7.35
C PRO A 334 4.31 -2.71 7.90
N VAL A 335 3.72 -3.51 7.01
CA VAL A 335 3.06 -4.74 7.44
C VAL A 335 4.18 -5.66 7.89
N ILE A 336 4.42 -5.70 9.21
CA ILE A 336 5.22 -6.76 9.81
C ILE A 336 4.40 -8.03 9.58
N SER A 337 4.75 -8.80 8.55
CA SER A 337 4.29 -10.16 8.42
C SER A 337 4.73 -10.90 9.69
N GLN A 338 3.76 -11.21 10.55
CA GLN A 338 3.94 -12.15 11.65
C GLN A 338 4.22 -13.55 11.12
#